data_AF-A0A354SNN2-F1
#
_entry.id   AF-A0A354SNN2-F1
#
_cell.length_a   1.000
_cell.length_b   1.000
_cell.length_c   1.000
_cell.angle_alpha   90.00
_cell.angle_beta   90.00
_cell.angle_gamma   90.00
#
_symmetry.space_group_name_H-M   'P 1'
#
loop_
_entity.id
_entity.type
_entity.pdbx_description
1 polymer ?
#
loop_
_entity_poly.entity_id
_entity_poly.type
_entity_poly.pdbx_seq_one_letter_code
_entity_poly.pdbx_strand_id
1 'polypeptide(L)' 'MVKEVTNKVSYKVTNKSEELLLKILSKCPTITIAGIQKKTALSESGVKKILKSLKDKGFISREGSNKIGF' A
#
# COMPACT_ATOMS: atom_id res chain seq x y z
N MET A 1 3.35 -4.77 -21.21
CA MET A 1 4.48 -3.93 -20.74
C MET A 1 4.33 -3.78 -19.23
N VAL A 2 5.01 -4.63 -18.44
CA VAL A 2 4.92 -4.62 -16.97
C VAL A 2 6.02 -3.69 -16.48
N LYS A 3 5.65 -2.54 -15.91
CA LYS A 3 6.62 -1.55 -15.40
C LYS A 3 7.42 -2.17 -14.25
N GLU A 4 8.73 -2.10 -14.39
CA GLU A 4 9.73 -2.53 -13.42
C GLU A 4 9.45 -1.87 -12.05
N VAL A 5 9.17 -2.71 -11.05
CA VAL A 5 9.15 -2.29 -9.65
C VAL A 5 10.61 -2.11 -9.25
N THR A 6 11.13 -0.92 -9.51
CA THR A 6 12.53 -0.56 -9.31
C THR A 6 13.00 -0.91 -7.89
N ASN A 7 14.16 -1.57 -7.80
CA ASN A 7 14.94 -1.92 -6.59
C ASN A 7 15.23 -0.76 -5.61
N LYS A 8 14.71 0.46 -5.85
CA LYS A 8 14.82 1.62 -4.95
C LYS A 8 13.97 1.51 -3.67
N VAL A 9 13.02 0.58 -3.62
CA VAL A 9 12.09 0.43 -2.49
C VAL A 9 12.80 -0.11 -1.23
N SER A 10 13.88 -0.88 -1.37
CA SER A 10 14.47 -1.63 -0.26
C SER A 10 15.12 -0.78 0.84
N TYR A 11 15.56 0.46 0.56
CA TYR A 11 16.33 1.26 1.52
C TYR A 11 15.46 2.19 2.38
N LYS A 12 14.24 2.49 1.94
CA LYS A 12 13.32 3.42 2.63
C LYS A 12 12.13 2.72 3.31
N VAL A 13 11.91 1.44 3.01
CA VAL A 13 10.91 0.62 3.70
C VAL A 13 11.56 -0.01 4.92
N THR A 14 11.15 0.46 6.09
CA THR A 14 11.81 0.12 7.37
C THR A 14 11.22 -1.14 8.01
N ASN A 15 10.01 -1.54 7.63
CA ASN A 15 9.25 -2.59 8.30
C ASN A 15 8.78 -3.69 7.33
N LYS A 16 8.89 -4.96 7.74
CA LYS A 16 8.47 -6.13 6.94
C LYS A 16 7.00 -6.04 6.51
N SER A 17 6.13 -5.50 7.36
CA SER A 17 4.71 -5.31 7.03
C SER A 17 4.48 -4.25 5.95
N GLU A 18 5.29 -3.18 5.93
CA GLU A 18 5.24 -2.15 4.89
C GLU A 18 5.68 -2.74 3.54
N GLU A 19 6.74 -3.55 3.54
CA GLU A 19 7.26 -4.21 2.34
C GLU A 19 6.23 -5.18 1.73
N LEU A 20 5.58 -5.97 2.59
CA LEU A 20 4.57 -6.93 2.19
C LEU A 20 3.34 -6.23 1.59
N LEU A 21 2.92 -5.10 2.17
CA LEU A 21 1.81 -4.31 1.66
C LEU A 21 2.15 -3.65 0.31
N LEU A 22 3.37 -3.14 0.14
CA LEU A 22 3.88 -2.64 -1.14
C LEU A 22 3.89 -3.72 -2.22
N LYS A 23 4.35 -4.94 -1.91
CA LYS A 23 4.30 -6.08 -2.83
C LYS A 23 2.86 -6.42 -3.26
N ILE A 24 1.91 -6.34 -2.33
CA ILE A 24 0.49 -6.58 -2.64
C ILE A 24 -0.06 -5.47 -3.54
N LEU A 25 0.18 -4.20 -3.21
CA LEU A 25 -0.26 -3.05 -4.01
C LEU A 25 0.36 -3.06 -5.41
N SER A 26 1.60 -3.49 -5.55
CA SER A 26 2.27 -3.64 -6.84
C SER A 26 1.63 -4.72 -7.72
N LYS A 27 1.11 -5.81 -7.13
CA LYS A 27 0.44 -6.88 -7.87
C LYS A 27 -1.03 -6.57 -8.16
N CYS A 28 -1.74 -5.97 -7.20
CA CYS A 28 -3.13 -5.56 -7.31
C CYS A 28 -3.30 -4.12 -6.79
N PRO A 29 -3.13 -3.09 -7.64
CA PRO A 29 -3.23 -1.70 -7.21
C PRO A 29 -4.67 -1.27 -6.86
N THR A 30 -5.68 -2.02 -7.31
CA THR A 30 -7.11 -1.79 -7.04
C THR A 30 -7.62 -2.57 -5.82
N ILE A 31 -6.73 -3.20 -5.04
CA ILE A 31 -7.12 -3.97 -3.87
C ILE A 31 -7.75 -3.07 -2.79
N THR A 32 -8.81 -3.57 -2.15
CA THR A 32 -9.47 -2.88 -1.04
C THR A 32 -8.75 -3.11 0.29
N ILE A 33 -9.00 -2.25 1.28
CA ILE A 33 -8.48 -2.40 2.64
C ILE A 33 -8.84 -3.78 3.21
N ALA A 34 -10.10 -4.21 3.07
CA ALA A 34 -10.55 -5.53 3.50
C ALA A 34 -9.79 -6.68 2.81
N GLY A 35 -9.47 -6.53 1.52
CA GLY A 35 -8.64 -7.49 0.77
C GLY A 35 -7.20 -7.56 1.29
N ILE A 36 -6.62 -6.40 1.63
CA ILE A 36 -5.30 -6.33 2.26
C ILE A 36 -5.31 -7.01 3.63
N GLN A 37 -6.33 -6.76 4.46
CA GLN A 37 -6.46 -7.41 5.77
C GLN A 37 -6.48 -8.93 5.65
N LYS A 38 -7.27 -9.49 4.74
CA LYS A 38 -7.33 -10.94 4.51
C LYS A 38 -5.99 -11.54 4.09
N LYS A 39 -5.18 -10.80 3.31
CA LYS A 39 -3.87 -11.27 2.82
C LYS A 39 -2.74 -11.07 3.81
N THR A 40 -2.85 -10.10 4.72
CA THR A 40 -1.79 -9.70 5.65
C THR A 40 -2.05 -10.09 7.09
N ALA A 41 -3.28 -10.55 7.41
CA ALA A 41 -3.76 -10.79 8.77
C ALA A 41 -3.64 -9.56 9.70
N LEU A 42 -3.55 -8.37 9.13
CA LEU A 42 -3.46 -7.11 9.87
C LEU A 42 -4.86 -6.58 10.21
N SER A 43 -4.95 -5.85 11.32
CA SER A 43 -6.14 -5.07 11.66
C SER A 43 -6.34 -3.92 10.67
N GLU A 44 -7.57 -3.45 10.54
CA GLU A 44 -7.90 -2.33 9.64
C GLU A 44 -7.10 -1.07 10.02
N SER A 45 -6.96 -0.81 11.31
CA SER A 45 -6.16 0.29 11.85
C SER A 45 -4.66 0.11 11.53
N GLY A 46 -4.14 -1.11 11.59
CA GLY A 46 -2.77 -1.44 11.18
C GLY A 46 -2.53 -1.18 9.70
N VAL A 47 -3.45 -1.63 8.84
CA VAL A 47 -3.40 -1.39 7.39
C VAL A 47 -3.45 0.12 7.09
N LYS A 48 -4.37 0.87 7.72
CA LYS A 48 -4.47 2.33 7.56
C LYS A 48 -3.19 3.06 8.00
N LYS A 49 -2.58 2.66 9.12
CA LYS A 49 -1.31 3.23 9.58
C LYS A 49 -0.17 3.00 8.57
N ILE A 50 -0.06 1.78 8.05
CA ILE A 50 0.95 1.45 7.05
C ILE A 50 0.71 2.23 5.75
N LEU A 51 -0.53 2.28 5.25
CA LEU A 51 -0.88 3.06 4.07
C LEU A 51 -0.55 4.54 4.25
N LYS A 52 -0.83 5.12 5.43
CA LYS A 52 -0.45 6.49 5.75
C LYS A 52 1.07 6.68 5.74
N SER A 53 1.82 5.81 6.41
CA SER A 53 3.28 5.82 6.41
C SER A 53 3.86 5.76 4.98
N LEU A 54 3.35 4.85 4.15
CA LEU A 54 3.79 4.71 2.76
C LEU A 54 3.46 5.93 1.91
N LYS A 55 2.30 6.56 2.15
CA LYS A 55 1.92 7.82 1.51
C LYS A 55 2.83 8.97 1.93
N ASP A 56 3.08 9.12 3.24
CA ASP A 56 3.93 10.16 3.80
C ASP A 56 5.39 10.02 3.33
N LYS A 57 5.86 8.78 3.13
CA LYS A 57 7.17 8.47 2.54
C LYS A 57 7.23 8.66 1.01
N GLY A 58 6.11 8.94 0.36
CA GLY A 58 6.01 9.15 -1.08
C GLY A 58 6.03 7.87 -1.94
N PHE A 59 5.77 6.70 -1.34
CA PHE A 59 5.75 5.43 -2.07
C PHE A 59 4.44 5.16 -2.79
N ILE A 60 3.33 5.67 -2.26
CA ILE A 60 2.00 5.48 -2.85
C ILE A 60 1.27 6.82 -2.94
N SER A 61 0.52 6.98 -4.03
CA SER A 61 -0.44 8.06 -4.22
C SER A 61 -1.84 7.47 -4.35
N ARG A 62 -2.86 8.25 -3.98
CA ARG A 62 -4.25 7.90 -4.24
C ARG A 62 -4.59 8.41 -5.63
N GLU A 63 -4.90 7.50 -6.53
CA GLU A 63 -5.48 7.82 -7.84
C GLU A 63 -7.00 7.83 -7.74
N GLY A 64 -7.63 8.96 -8.05
CA GLY A 64 -9.09 9.13 -8.12
C GLY A 64 -9.65 10.27 -7.27
N SER A 65 -10.83 10.78 -7.65
CA SER A 65 -11.52 11.86 -6.92
C SER A 65 -11.87 11.43 -5.49
N ASN A 66 -11.80 12.36 -4.54
CA ASN A 66 -12.42 12.20 -3.21
C ASN A 66 -13.95 12.20 -3.41
N LYS A 67 -14.50 11.09 -3.90
CA LYS A 67 -15.95 10.87 -3.89
C LYS A 67 -16.35 10.53 -2.46
N ILE A 68 -16.32 11.54 -1.60
CA ILE A 68 -17.22 11.62 -0.46
C ILE A 68 -18.61 11.78 -1.08
N GLY A 69 -19.30 10.66 -1.25
CA GLY A 69 -20.72 10.71 -1.59
C GLY A 69 -21.44 11.39 -0.44
N PHE A 70 -22.10 12.51 -0.74
CA PHE A 70 -23.09 13.11 0.16
C PHE A 70 -24.29 12.19 0.29
#